data_AF-A0A7V9TCH4-F1
#
_entry.id   AF-A0A7V9TCH4-F1
#
_cell.length_a   1.000
_cell.length_b   1.000
_cell.length_c   1.000
_cell.angle_alpha   90.00
_cell.angle_beta   90.00
_cell.angle_gamma   90.00
#
_symmetry.space_group_name_H-M   'P 1'
#
loop_
_entity.id
_entity.type
_entity.pdbx_description
1 polymer ?
#
loop_
_entity_poly.entity_id
_entity_poly.type
_entity_poly.pdbx_seq_one_letter_code
_entity_poly.pdbx_strand_id
1 'polypeptide(L)'
;MYLTDELKDQGRRNFLKAAAGAPALVALGAAAIARGPVGGGPVKAAIIGTGGMGTEHVARCQKEFIDMKALCDINPKRRQKVAAG
;
A
#
# COMPACT_ATOMS: atom_id res chain seq x y z
N MET A 1 -19.92 19.18 3.45
CA MET A 1 -18.80 19.67 4.27
C MET A 1 -18.29 20.97 3.66
N TYR A 2 -18.23 22.06 4.44
CA TYR A 2 -17.50 23.28 4.08
C TYR A 2 -16.09 23.19 4.67
N LEU A 3 -15.07 23.16 3.81
CA LEU A 3 -13.67 23.16 4.23
C LEU A 3 -13.19 24.61 4.40
N THR A 4 -12.51 24.91 5.50
CA THR A 4 -11.82 26.19 5.70
C THR A 4 -10.68 26.34 4.69
N ASP A 5 -10.19 27.55 4.48
CA ASP A 5 -9.12 27.77 3.50
C ASP A 5 -7.81 27.08 3.91
N GLU A 6 -7.51 26.97 5.23
CA GLU A 6 -6.38 26.16 5.71
C GLU A 6 -6.55 24.67 5.40
N LEU A 7 -7.77 24.13 5.48
CA LEU A 7 -8.06 22.73 5.15
C LEU A 7 -8.02 22.48 3.63
N LYS A 8 -8.30 23.50 2.81
CA LYS A 8 -8.08 23.44 1.35
C LYS A 8 -6.58 23.50 1.04
N ASP A 9 -5.82 24.26 1.81
CA ASP A 9 -4.36 24.36 1.70
C ASP A 9 -3.62 23.12 2.20
N GLN A 10 -4.19 22.34 3.11
CA GLN A 10 -3.73 20.98 3.42
C GLN A 10 -4.33 19.92 2.48
N GLY A 11 -5.24 20.32 1.59
CA GLY A 11 -5.97 19.43 0.70
C GLY A 11 -5.09 18.74 -0.34
N ARG A 12 -5.66 17.70 -0.96
CA ARG A 12 -5.01 16.75 -1.89
C ARG A 12 -3.99 17.37 -2.87
N ARG A 13 -4.27 18.55 -3.43
CA ARG A 13 -3.36 19.24 -4.37
C ARG A 13 -2.06 19.70 -3.72
N ASN A 14 -2.12 20.24 -2.52
CA ASN A 14 -0.93 20.74 -1.83
C ASN A 14 -0.13 19.59 -1.22
N PHE A 15 -0.81 18.51 -0.78
CA PHE A 15 -0.14 17.25 -0.46
C PHE A 15 0.65 16.69 -1.66
N LEU A 16 0.02 16.63 -2.86
CA LEU A 16 0.70 16.15 -4.07
C LEU A 16 1.86 17.06 -4.50
N LYS A 17 1.73 18.38 -4.37
CA LYS A 17 2.83 19.32 -4.64
C LYS A 17 4.00 19.12 -3.67
N ALA A 18 3.72 18.94 -2.39
CA ALA A 18 4.75 18.65 -1.39
C ALA A 18 5.44 17.31 -1.65
N ALA A 19 4.67 16.27 -2.00
CA ALA A 19 5.21 14.96 -2.35
C ALA A 19 6.07 15.00 -3.63
N ALA A 20 5.65 15.75 -4.65
CA ALA A 20 6.39 15.90 -5.90
C ALA A 20 7.71 16.68 -5.75
N GLY A 21 7.77 17.61 -4.78
CA GLY A 21 8.97 18.39 -4.47
C GLY A 21 9.88 17.79 -3.40
N ALA A 22 9.50 16.67 -2.77
CA ALA A 22 10.23 16.09 -1.66
C ALA A 22 11.51 15.37 -2.14
N PRO A 23 12.72 15.91 -1.84
CA PRO A 23 13.98 15.32 -2.30
C PRO A 23 14.18 13.88 -1.80
N ALA A 24 13.65 13.60 -0.61
CA ALA A 24 13.66 12.26 -0.01
C ALA A 24 12.89 11.23 -0.86
N LEU A 25 11.79 11.62 -1.52
CA LEU A 25 11.00 10.72 -2.36
C LEU A 25 11.75 10.37 -3.65
N VAL A 26 12.41 11.37 -4.26
CA VAL A 26 13.25 11.20 -5.45
C VAL A 26 14.45 10.29 -5.16
N ALA A 27 15.14 10.53 -4.06
CA ALA A 27 16.27 9.70 -3.63
C ALA A 27 15.85 8.25 -3.34
N LEU A 28 14.69 8.05 -2.71
CA LEU A 28 14.13 6.72 -2.47
C LEU A 28 13.79 6.00 -3.78
N GLY A 29 13.16 6.70 -4.73
CA GLY A 29 12.84 6.15 -6.05
C GLY A 29 14.09 5.76 -6.84
N ALA A 30 15.11 6.62 -6.87
CA ALA A 30 16.37 6.34 -7.55
C ALA A 30 17.13 5.16 -6.93
N ALA A 31 17.16 5.07 -5.59
CA ALA A 31 17.77 3.96 -4.88
C ALA A 31 17.04 2.62 -5.14
N ALA A 32 15.71 2.63 -5.20
CA ALA A 32 14.92 1.44 -5.52
C ALA A 32 15.18 0.95 -6.96
N ILE A 33 15.28 1.87 -7.93
CA ILE A 33 15.59 1.55 -9.33
C ILE A 33 17.02 1.01 -9.46
N ALA A 34 18.02 1.68 -8.87
CA ALA A 34 19.42 1.30 -8.97
C ALA A 34 19.75 -0.05 -8.32
N ARG A 35 19.02 -0.43 -7.27
CA ARG A 35 19.19 -1.71 -6.58
C ARG A 35 18.66 -2.90 -7.38
N GLY A 36 17.78 -2.68 -8.35
CA GLY A 36 17.05 -3.74 -9.04
C GLY A 36 16.19 -4.57 -8.08
N PRO A 37 15.42 -5.55 -8.58
CA PRO A 37 14.78 -6.53 -7.71
C PRO A 37 15.85 -7.25 -6.90
N VAL A 38 15.74 -7.20 -5.57
CA VAL A 38 16.68 -7.88 -4.68
C VAL A 38 16.54 -9.39 -4.94
N GLY A 39 17.63 -10.04 -5.34
CA GLY A 39 17.69 -11.49 -5.45
C GLY A 39 17.40 -12.11 -4.09
N GLY A 40 16.24 -12.73 -3.96
CA GLY A 40 15.72 -13.31 -2.73
C GLY A 40 14.41 -14.00 -3.05
N GLY A 41 14.04 -15.02 -2.27
CA GLY A 41 12.79 -15.75 -2.45
C GLY A 41 11.54 -14.85 -2.34
N PRO A 42 10.34 -15.45 -2.23
CA PRO A 42 9.07 -14.72 -2.26
C PRO A 42 9.04 -13.51 -1.31
N VAL A 43 8.48 -12.39 -1.78
CA VAL A 43 8.37 -11.15 -1.02
C VAL A 43 7.40 -11.34 0.14
N LYS A 44 7.85 -11.09 1.37
CA LYS A 44 6.97 -11.10 2.54
C LYS A 44 6.04 -9.89 2.49
N ALA A 45 4.73 -10.11 2.47
CA ALA A 45 3.74 -9.05 2.30
C ALA A 45 2.60 -9.13 3.32
N ALA A 46 1.84 -8.04 3.42
CA ALA A 46 0.59 -7.97 4.16
C ALA A 46 -0.42 -7.12 3.40
N ILE A 47 -1.71 -7.42 3.56
CA ILE A 47 -2.81 -6.64 2.97
C ILE A 47 -3.58 -5.89 4.06
N ILE A 48 -3.75 -4.59 3.85
CA ILE A 48 -4.55 -3.70 4.71
C ILE A 48 -5.82 -3.30 3.94
N GLY A 49 -6.97 -3.70 4.48
CA GLY A 49 -8.26 -3.61 3.82
C GLY A 49 -8.56 -4.87 3.00
N THR A 50 -9.39 -5.76 3.54
CA THR A 50 -9.90 -6.97 2.89
C THR A 50 -11.28 -6.72 2.29
N GLY A 51 -11.45 -5.58 1.60
CA GLY A 51 -12.63 -5.27 0.80
C GLY A 51 -12.64 -6.04 -0.53
N GLY A 52 -13.42 -5.58 -1.52
CA GLY A 52 -13.48 -6.26 -2.82
C GLY A 52 -12.11 -6.42 -3.48
N MET A 53 -11.36 -5.31 -3.62
CA MET A 53 -10.01 -5.33 -4.19
C MET A 53 -9.02 -6.12 -3.33
N GLY A 54 -9.04 -5.94 -2.02
CA GLY A 54 -8.13 -6.66 -1.11
C GLY A 54 -8.34 -8.17 -1.16
N THR A 55 -9.59 -8.62 -1.24
CA THR A 55 -9.93 -10.04 -1.41
C THR A 55 -9.38 -10.58 -2.73
N GLU A 56 -9.57 -9.86 -3.82
CA GLU A 56 -9.06 -10.27 -5.14
C GLU A 56 -7.53 -10.30 -5.18
N HIS A 57 -6.87 -9.35 -4.53
CA HIS A 57 -5.40 -9.33 -4.42
C HIS A 57 -4.88 -10.51 -3.62
N VAL A 58 -5.52 -10.88 -2.51
CA VAL A 58 -5.17 -12.12 -1.78
C VAL A 58 -5.35 -13.34 -2.69
N ALA A 59 -6.48 -13.45 -3.40
CA ALA A 59 -6.78 -14.60 -4.25
C ALA A 59 -5.80 -14.77 -5.42
N ARG A 60 -5.22 -13.68 -5.92
CA ARG A 60 -4.23 -13.69 -7.01
C ARG A 60 -2.78 -13.77 -6.55
N CYS A 61 -2.51 -13.78 -5.24
CA CYS A 61 -1.14 -13.89 -4.75
C CYS A 61 -0.59 -15.28 -5.06
N GLN A 62 0.45 -15.30 -5.89
CA GLN A 62 1.21 -16.51 -6.19
C GLN A 62 2.34 -16.67 -5.18
N LYS A 63 2.37 -17.81 -4.48
CA LYS A 63 3.34 -18.08 -3.40
C LYS A 63 4.80 -18.08 -3.86
N GLU A 64 5.03 -18.31 -5.15
CA GLU A 64 6.34 -18.24 -5.80
C GLU A 64 6.92 -16.81 -5.81
N PHE A 65 6.06 -15.79 -5.74
CA PHE A 65 6.46 -14.39 -5.76
C PHE A 65 6.17 -13.66 -4.45
N ILE A 66 5.13 -14.06 -3.72
CA ILE A 66 4.65 -13.37 -2.51
C ILE A 66 4.34 -14.37 -1.39
N ASP A 67 4.94 -14.15 -0.23
CA ASP A 67 4.68 -14.86 1.03
C ASP A 67 3.80 -13.97 1.93
N MET A 68 2.48 -14.17 1.86
CA MET A 68 1.50 -13.36 2.61
C MET A 68 1.58 -13.69 4.11
N LYS A 69 2.01 -12.72 4.91
CA LYS A 69 2.23 -12.88 6.36
C LYS A 69 1.08 -12.41 7.22
N ALA A 70 0.29 -11.45 6.75
CA ALA A 70 -0.75 -10.85 7.57
C ALA A 70 -1.88 -10.23 6.73
N LEU A 71 -3.06 -10.20 7.35
CA LEU A 71 -4.24 -9.50 6.84
C LEU A 71 -4.75 -8.55 7.93
N CYS A 72 -5.15 -7.35 7.53
CA CYS A 72 -5.73 -6.34 8.41
C CYS A 72 -7.00 -5.77 7.77
N ASP A 73 -8.07 -5.63 8.54
CA ASP A 73 -9.27 -4.88 8.16
C ASP A 73 -9.92 -4.33 9.42
N ILE A 74 -10.53 -3.16 9.32
CA ILE A 74 -11.28 -2.56 10.44
C ILE A 74 -12.51 -3.40 10.81
N ASN A 75 -13.08 -4.12 9.85
CA ASN A 75 -14.14 -5.10 10.09
C ASN A 75 -13.52 -6.50 10.26
N PRO A 76 -13.47 -7.03 11.49
CA PRO A 76 -12.84 -8.31 11.77
C PRO A 76 -13.50 -9.48 11.04
N LYS A 77 -14.82 -9.42 10.76
CA LYS A 77 -15.53 -10.47 10.03
C LYS A 77 -15.06 -10.55 8.58
N ARG A 78 -14.80 -9.40 7.94
CA ARG A 78 -14.27 -9.36 6.56
C ARG A 78 -12.87 -9.96 6.50
N ARG A 79 -11.99 -9.57 7.42
CA ARG A 79 -10.65 -10.15 7.54
C ARG A 79 -10.70 -11.66 7.75
N GLN A 80 -11.54 -12.13 8.66
CA GLN A 80 -11.69 -13.56 8.96
C GLN A 80 -12.17 -14.37 7.75
N LYS A 81 -13.12 -13.83 6.97
CA LYS A 81 -13.60 -14.48 5.74
C LYS A 81 -12.46 -14.70 4.74
N VAL A 82 -11.58 -13.71 4.57
CA VAL A 82 -10.44 -13.80 3.63
C VAL A 82 -9.32 -14.67 4.18
N ALA A 83 -9.11 -14.70 5.50
CA ALA A 83 -8.11 -15.56 6.13
C ALA A 83 -8.47 -17.06 6.14
N ALA A 84 -9.75 -17.39 5.96
CA ALA A 84 -10.27 -18.76 6.00
C ALA A 84 -10.37 -19.43 4.61
N GLY A 85 -10.15 -18.66 3.53
CA GLY A 85 -10.10 -19.17 2.14
C GLY A 85 -8.66 -19.32 1.67
#